data_AF-A0A954MZN4-F1
#
_entry.id   AF-A0A954MZN4-F1
#
_cell.length_a   1.000
_cell.length_b   1.000
_cell.length_c   1.000
_cell.angle_alpha   90.00
_cell.angle_beta   90.00
_cell.angle_gamma   90.00
#
_symmetry.space_group_name_H-M   'P 1'
#
loop_
_entity.id
_entity.type
_entity.pdbx_description
1 polymer ?
#
loop_
_entity_poly.entity_id
_entity_poly.type
_entity_poly.pdbx_seq_one_letter_code
_entity_poly.pdbx_strand_id
1 'polypeptide(L)'
;IIPGRYDLFSNYDDATRAAKAKPPALLIDSDALEHSGQIDASFRKIFAPEIAQFRKEIAIRRGQGAAEAIGEAEILREVVNTVGKRNALGSHIRCVVSVSMLTEGWDANTVTHITGLRAFGSQLLCEQVAGRALRRKSYVLQPYDPTSGERLTEKQAKQRKEENVLWKFPPEYAHIIGVPFKLFKGG
;
A
#
# COMPACT_ATOMS: atom_id res chain seq x y z
N ILE A 1 -7.07 -3.10 26.44
CA ILE A 1 -6.37 -3.46 25.17
C ILE A 1 -6.42 -4.98 25.06
N ILE A 2 -6.88 -5.51 23.92
CA ILE A 2 -6.92 -6.96 23.68
C ILE A 2 -5.70 -7.33 22.81
N PRO A 3 -4.83 -8.26 23.24
CA PRO A 3 -3.67 -8.65 22.46
C PRO A 3 -4.09 -9.44 21.21
N GLY A 4 -3.51 -9.07 20.08
CA GLY A 4 -3.66 -9.81 18.81
C GLY A 4 -2.66 -10.96 18.72
N ARG A 5 -2.85 -11.84 17.74
CA ARG A 5 -1.92 -12.97 17.48
C ARG A 5 -0.57 -12.56 16.89
N TYR A 6 -0.52 -11.42 16.20
CA TYR A 6 0.65 -10.97 15.45
C TYR A 6 1.13 -9.60 15.93
N ASP A 7 2.28 -9.55 16.58
CA ASP A 7 2.88 -8.32 17.09
C ASP A 7 3.19 -7.29 16.00
N LEU A 8 3.39 -7.76 14.77
CA LEU A 8 3.64 -6.94 13.58
C LEU A 8 2.52 -5.91 13.33
N PHE A 9 1.29 -6.21 13.75
CA PHE A 9 0.13 -5.32 13.59
C PHE A 9 -0.27 -4.61 14.89
N SER A 10 0.45 -4.84 16.00
CA SER A 10 0.10 -4.23 17.28
C SER A 10 0.49 -2.75 17.34
N ASN A 11 -0.48 -1.92 17.69
CA ASN A 11 -0.29 -0.49 17.96
C ASN A 11 0.23 -0.20 19.37
N TYR A 12 0.33 -1.21 20.23
CA TYR A 12 0.76 -1.06 21.62
C TYR A 12 2.02 -1.89 21.87
N ASP A 13 2.87 -1.38 22.76
CA ASP A 13 3.99 -2.12 23.31
C ASP A 13 3.49 -3.25 24.22
N ASP A 14 4.10 -4.42 24.15
CA ASP A 14 3.57 -5.60 24.86
C ASP A 14 3.84 -5.55 26.36
N ALA A 15 4.99 -5.02 26.77
CA ALA A 15 5.38 -4.93 28.17
C ALA A 15 4.71 -3.76 28.90
N THR A 16 4.71 -2.58 28.28
CA THR A 16 4.23 -1.34 28.92
C THR A 16 2.76 -1.04 28.63
N ARG A 17 2.15 -1.71 27.63
CA ARG A 17 0.81 -1.43 27.11
C ARG A 17 0.63 0.01 26.58
N ALA A 18 1.70 0.79 26.46
CA ALA A 18 1.67 2.13 25.92
C ALA A 18 1.48 2.11 24.40
N ALA A 19 0.84 3.12 23.84
CA ALA A 19 0.73 3.28 22.39
C ALA A 19 2.12 3.51 21.78
N LYS A 20 2.41 2.82 20.68
CA LYS A 20 3.65 3.01 19.94
C LYS A 20 3.66 4.39 19.30
N ALA A 21 4.82 5.04 19.31
CA ALA A 21 5.00 6.34 18.64
C ALA A 21 4.70 6.26 17.12
N LYS A 22 5.02 5.12 16.48
CA LYS A 22 4.72 4.84 15.07
C LYS A 22 3.86 3.58 14.98
N PRO A 23 2.53 3.67 15.15
CA PRO A 23 1.65 2.50 15.13
C PRO A 23 1.61 1.86 13.73
N PRO A 24 1.80 0.54 13.59
CA PRO A 24 1.82 -0.14 12.30
C PRO A 24 0.42 -0.39 11.71
N ALA A 25 -0.65 -0.28 12.50
CA ALA A 25 -2.02 -0.44 12.02
C ALA A 25 -2.77 0.91 12.05
N LEU A 26 -3.29 1.30 10.89
CA LEU A 26 -4.03 2.55 10.72
C LEU A 26 -5.52 2.26 10.53
N LEU A 27 -6.35 2.86 11.38
CA LEU A 27 -7.80 2.80 11.27
C LEU A 27 -8.26 4.03 10.48
N ILE A 28 -8.97 3.84 9.37
CA ILE A 28 -9.44 4.95 8.52
C ILE A 28 -10.92 4.76 8.23
N ASP A 29 -11.72 5.74 8.62
CA ASP A 29 -13.09 5.85 8.15
C ASP A 29 -13.13 6.75 6.91
N SER A 30 -14.15 6.61 6.05
CA SER A 30 -14.34 7.50 4.90
C SER A 30 -14.33 8.97 5.31
N ASP A 31 -14.94 9.27 6.45
CA ASP A 31 -15.00 10.62 7.01
C ASP A 31 -13.64 11.12 7.48
N ALA A 32 -12.69 10.24 7.83
CA ALA A 32 -11.38 10.64 8.36
C ALA A 32 -10.48 11.31 7.30
N LEU A 33 -10.70 11.02 6.01
CA LEU A 33 -10.02 11.70 4.91
C LEU A 33 -10.58 13.11 4.65
N GLU A 34 -11.79 13.41 5.12
CA GLU A 34 -12.48 14.69 4.91
C GLU A 34 -12.53 15.55 6.17
N HIS A 35 -12.66 14.94 7.35
CA HIS A 35 -12.78 15.55 8.66
C HIS A 35 -11.59 15.12 9.51
N SER A 36 -10.54 15.94 9.47
CA SER A 36 -9.25 15.62 10.01
C SER A 36 -9.23 15.67 11.54
N GLY A 37 -9.26 14.50 12.17
CA GLY A 37 -8.99 14.30 13.61
C GLY A 37 -7.85 13.31 13.89
N GLN A 38 -7.30 12.68 12.84
CA GLN A 38 -6.28 11.63 12.97
C GLN A 38 -4.83 12.16 12.96
N ILE A 39 -4.63 13.39 12.48
CA ILE A 39 -3.31 14.02 12.37
C ILE A 39 -3.22 15.10 13.47
N ASP A 40 -2.82 14.69 14.66
CA ASP A 40 -2.62 15.61 15.78
C ASP A 40 -1.21 16.23 15.78
N ALA A 41 -0.95 17.14 16.73
CA ALA A 41 0.37 17.75 16.89
C ALA A 41 1.48 16.73 17.20
N SER A 42 1.14 15.63 17.88
CA SER A 42 2.08 14.55 18.20
C SER A 42 2.53 13.83 16.94
N PHE A 43 1.59 13.47 16.07
CA PHE A 43 1.84 12.87 14.76
C PHE A 43 2.77 13.75 13.93
N ARG A 44 2.46 15.05 13.81
CA ARG A 44 3.28 15.99 13.04
C ARG A 44 4.71 16.07 13.57
N LYS A 45 4.90 15.99 14.89
CA LYS A 45 6.24 16.00 15.51
C LYS A 45 7.00 14.70 15.23
N ILE A 46 6.35 13.56 15.34
CA ILE A 46 6.96 12.23 15.14
C ILE A 46 7.35 12.01 13.66
N PHE A 47 6.52 12.50 12.73
CA PHE A 47 6.69 12.34 11.30
C PHE A 47 7.20 13.61 10.59
N ALA A 48 7.74 14.57 11.35
CA ALA A 48 8.30 15.80 10.81
C ALA A 48 9.30 15.58 9.64
N PRO A 49 10.24 14.61 9.70
CA PRO A 49 11.18 14.42 8.60
C PRO A 49 10.48 13.87 7.35
N GLU A 50 9.56 12.92 7.50
CA GLU A 50 8.80 12.38 6.37
C GLU A 50 7.83 13.42 5.76
N ILE A 51 7.22 14.28 6.58
CA ILE A 51 6.37 15.39 6.12
C ILE A 51 7.20 16.43 5.37
N ALA A 52 8.38 16.79 5.88
CA ALA A 52 9.27 17.72 5.20
C ALA A 52 9.73 17.18 3.84
N GLN A 53 10.04 15.89 3.76
CA GLN A 53 10.37 15.23 2.51
C GLN A 53 9.19 15.25 1.53
N PHE A 54 7.98 14.93 2.00
CA PHE A 54 6.77 14.99 1.18
C PHE A 54 6.51 16.42 0.64
N ARG A 55 6.62 17.44 1.48
CA ARG A 55 6.50 18.85 1.07
C ARG A 55 7.53 19.22 0.01
N LYS A 56 8.77 18.78 0.16
CA LYS A 56 9.84 19.00 -0.83
C LYS A 56 9.50 18.37 -2.17
N GLU A 57 8.97 17.14 -2.18
CA GLU A 57 8.55 16.46 -3.40
C GLU A 57 7.40 17.19 -4.11
N ILE A 58 6.42 17.68 -3.34
CA ILE A 58 5.33 18.49 -3.89
C ILE A 58 5.84 19.83 -4.42
N ALA A 59 6.76 20.49 -3.73
CA ALA A 59 7.36 21.74 -4.19
C ALA A 59 8.05 21.57 -5.55
N ILE A 60 8.76 20.45 -5.74
CA ILE A 60 9.41 20.12 -7.01
C ILE A 60 8.39 19.88 -8.13
N ARG A 61 7.27 19.21 -7.84
CA ARG A 61 6.28 18.81 -8.86
C ARG A 61 5.24 19.89 -9.19
N ARG A 62 4.79 20.65 -8.19
CA ARG A 62 3.65 21.57 -8.26
C ARG A 62 3.98 23.01 -7.84
N GLY A 63 5.24 23.28 -7.44
CA GLY A 63 5.69 24.58 -6.98
C GLY A 63 5.56 24.79 -5.46
N GLN A 64 6.27 25.80 -4.93
CA GLN A 64 6.37 26.06 -3.49
C GLN A 64 5.02 26.37 -2.82
N GLY A 65 4.16 27.17 -3.48
CA GLY A 65 2.84 27.51 -2.92
C GLY A 65 1.94 26.28 -2.68
N ALA A 66 2.06 25.26 -3.54
CA ALA A 66 1.34 24.00 -3.36
C ALA A 66 1.86 23.19 -2.17
N ALA A 67 3.16 23.27 -1.87
CA ALA A 67 3.77 22.58 -0.73
C ALA A 67 3.37 23.20 0.62
N GLU A 68 3.20 24.53 0.65
CA GLU A 68 2.75 25.24 1.85
C GLU A 68 1.25 25.03 2.12
N ALA A 69 0.44 24.85 1.07
CA ALA A 69 -0.99 24.58 1.15
C ALA A 69 -1.36 23.13 1.56
N ILE A 70 -0.36 22.27 1.84
CA ILE A 70 -0.61 20.87 2.25
C ILE A 70 -1.28 20.84 3.62
N GLY A 71 -2.57 20.49 3.61
CA GLY A 71 -3.40 20.25 4.78
C GLY A 71 -3.34 18.80 5.29
N GLU A 72 -4.07 18.54 6.38
CA GLU A 72 -4.07 17.23 7.06
C GLU A 72 -4.62 16.10 6.20
N ALA A 73 -5.67 16.37 5.42
CA ALA A 73 -6.24 15.40 4.49
C ALA A 73 -5.20 14.90 3.47
N GLU A 74 -4.36 15.79 2.94
CA GLU A 74 -3.33 15.43 1.96
C GLU A 74 -2.18 14.65 2.63
N ILE A 75 -1.82 15.00 3.88
CA ILE A 75 -0.86 14.23 4.69
C ILE A 75 -1.40 12.81 4.93
N LEU A 76 -2.66 12.66 5.32
CA LEU A 76 -3.26 11.35 5.56
C LEU A 76 -3.36 10.54 4.27
N ARG A 77 -3.73 11.17 3.14
CA ARG A 77 -3.66 10.52 1.82
C ARG A 77 -2.26 10.05 1.49
N GLU A 78 -1.24 10.84 1.79
CA GLU A 78 0.16 10.43 1.55
C GLU A 78 0.60 9.27 2.44
N VAL A 79 0.23 9.25 3.73
CA VAL A 79 0.47 8.09 4.62
C VAL A 79 -0.07 6.84 3.96
N VAL A 80 -1.29 6.93 3.45
CA VAL A 80 -2.01 5.82 2.85
C VAL A 80 -1.35 5.43 1.52
N ASN A 81 -1.13 6.36 0.59
CA ASN A 81 -0.42 6.14 -0.69
C ASN A 81 0.96 5.49 -0.54
N THR A 82 1.63 5.73 0.58
CA THR A 82 2.99 5.25 0.82
C THR A 82 3.09 4.16 1.87
N VAL A 83 1.98 3.48 2.19
CA VAL A 83 1.96 2.32 3.09
C VAL A 83 3.05 1.32 2.71
N GLY A 84 3.94 1.01 3.65
CA GLY A 84 5.03 0.05 3.46
C GLY A 84 6.11 0.47 2.45
N LYS A 85 6.01 1.65 1.83
CA LYS A 85 7.05 2.19 0.95
C LYS A 85 8.18 2.74 1.79
N ARG A 86 9.40 2.23 1.59
CA ARG A 86 10.58 2.66 2.36
C ARG A 86 10.83 4.17 2.17
N ASN A 87 11.26 4.83 3.25
CA ASN A 87 11.61 6.26 3.28
C ASN A 87 10.47 7.22 2.91
N ALA A 88 9.22 6.79 3.11
CA ALA A 88 8.04 7.60 2.90
C ALA A 88 7.16 7.65 4.15
N LEU A 89 6.16 8.52 4.14
CA LEU A 89 5.33 8.83 5.31
C LEU A 89 4.59 7.59 5.87
N GLY A 90 4.08 6.73 4.98
CA GLY A 90 3.43 5.46 5.30
C GLY A 90 4.36 4.27 5.51
N SER A 91 5.69 4.46 5.52
CA SER A 91 6.68 3.36 5.54
C SER A 91 6.52 2.37 6.71
N HIS A 92 6.06 2.87 7.85
CA HIS A 92 5.85 2.12 9.09
C HIS A 92 4.53 1.34 9.11
N ILE A 93 3.56 1.71 8.26
CA ILE A 93 2.26 1.07 8.19
C ILE A 93 2.41 -0.34 7.59
N ARG A 94 1.70 -1.28 8.20
CA ARG A 94 1.63 -2.71 7.84
C ARG A 94 0.20 -3.18 7.62
N CYS A 95 -0.77 -2.53 8.26
CA CYS A 95 -2.18 -2.85 8.12
C CYS A 95 -3.00 -1.56 8.03
N VAL A 96 -3.94 -1.52 7.10
CA VAL A 96 -4.97 -0.49 7.07
C VAL A 96 -6.31 -1.17 7.28
N VAL A 97 -7.04 -0.73 8.28
CA VAL A 97 -8.39 -1.19 8.58
C VAL A 97 -9.33 -0.05 8.19
N SER A 98 -10.22 -0.31 7.24
CA SER A 98 -11.14 0.70 6.74
C SER A 98 -12.58 0.25 6.87
N VAL A 99 -13.43 1.17 7.34
CA VAL A 99 -14.89 1.06 7.35
C VAL A 99 -15.43 1.96 6.23
N SER A 100 -16.52 1.55 5.58
CA SER A 100 -17.14 2.32 4.49
C SER A 100 -16.20 2.63 3.33
N MET A 101 -15.42 1.62 2.91
CA MET A 101 -14.53 1.59 1.73
C MET A 101 -14.12 2.95 1.20
N LEU A 102 -12.84 3.30 1.38
CA LEU A 102 -12.19 4.47 0.78
C LEU A 102 -12.67 4.67 -0.67
N THR A 103 -13.70 5.51 -0.84
CA THR A 103 -14.45 5.61 -2.08
C THR A 103 -13.58 6.24 -3.16
N GLU A 104 -12.56 7.01 -2.77
CA GLU A 104 -11.56 7.54 -3.70
C GLU A 104 -10.17 7.69 -3.05
N GLY A 105 -9.15 7.72 -3.90
CA GLY A 105 -7.94 8.50 -3.61
C GLY A 105 -6.69 7.78 -3.09
N TRP A 106 -6.73 6.46 -2.89
CA TRP A 106 -5.53 5.71 -2.49
C TRP A 106 -4.94 4.82 -3.60
N ASP A 107 -3.73 5.15 -4.04
CA ASP A 107 -2.88 4.32 -4.88
C ASP A 107 -1.63 3.80 -4.14
N ALA A 108 -1.76 2.69 -3.40
CA ALA A 108 -0.61 1.87 -3.01
C ALA A 108 -0.54 0.63 -3.89
N ASN A 109 0.60 0.45 -4.53
CA ASN A 109 0.98 -0.79 -5.19
C ASN A 109 1.59 -1.82 -4.22
N THR A 110 1.79 -1.47 -2.95
CA THR A 110 2.45 -2.34 -1.96
C THR A 110 1.51 -3.33 -1.28
N VAL A 111 0.20 -3.22 -1.50
CA VAL A 111 -0.82 -4.09 -0.89
C VAL A 111 -0.68 -5.51 -1.43
N THR A 112 -0.53 -6.49 -0.53
CA THR A 112 -0.44 -7.92 -0.89
C THR A 112 -1.60 -8.75 -0.37
N HIS A 113 -2.32 -8.25 0.65
CA HIS A 113 -3.40 -8.96 1.30
C HIS A 113 -4.63 -8.05 1.41
N ILE A 114 -5.78 -8.58 1.01
CA ILE A 114 -7.08 -7.97 1.21
C ILE A 114 -7.91 -8.98 1.99
N THR A 115 -8.46 -8.55 3.13
CA THR A 115 -9.31 -9.39 3.97
C THR A 115 -10.67 -8.71 4.15
N GLY A 116 -11.71 -9.28 3.55
CA GLY A 116 -13.09 -8.91 3.79
C GLY A 116 -13.57 -9.53 5.11
N LEU A 117 -13.88 -8.69 6.10
CA LEU A 117 -14.43 -9.15 7.38
C LEU A 117 -15.96 -9.24 7.37
N ARG A 118 -16.61 -8.53 6.45
CA ARG A 118 -18.06 -8.54 6.23
C ARG A 118 -18.35 -8.57 4.73
N ALA A 119 -19.55 -9.01 4.37
CA ALA A 119 -20.01 -8.96 3.00
C ALA A 119 -20.05 -7.50 2.50
N PHE A 120 -19.55 -7.28 1.29
CA PHE A 120 -19.59 -5.99 0.62
C PHE A 120 -21.02 -5.66 0.18
N GLY A 121 -21.39 -4.38 0.22
CA GLY A 121 -22.72 -3.91 -0.18
C GLY A 121 -23.00 -4.04 -1.69
N SER A 122 -21.95 -4.18 -2.52
CA SER A 122 -22.09 -4.41 -3.97
C SER A 122 -20.90 -5.15 -4.55
N GLN A 123 -21.09 -5.79 -5.71
CA GLN A 123 -20.02 -6.47 -6.45
C GLN A 123 -18.98 -5.50 -7.00
N LEU A 124 -19.39 -4.33 -7.50
CA LEU A 124 -18.49 -3.29 -8.00
C LEU A 124 -17.46 -2.88 -6.95
N LEU A 125 -17.90 -2.76 -5.70
CA LEU A 125 -17.06 -2.41 -4.58
C LEU A 125 -16.04 -3.52 -4.24
N CYS A 126 -16.43 -4.80 -4.34
CA CYS A 126 -15.49 -5.91 -4.23
C CYS A 126 -14.37 -5.81 -5.27
N GLU A 127 -14.73 -5.57 -6.53
CA GLU A 127 -13.80 -5.49 -7.65
C GLU A 127 -12.83 -4.31 -7.50
N GLN A 128 -13.36 -3.14 -7.12
CA GLN A 128 -12.54 -1.96 -6.83
C GLN A 128 -11.54 -2.19 -5.70
N VAL A 129 -11.96 -2.84 -4.61
CA VAL A 129 -11.06 -3.16 -3.50
C VAL A 129 -10.01 -4.18 -3.93
N ALA A 130 -10.42 -5.27 -4.58
CA ALA A 130 -9.53 -6.30 -5.10
C ALA A 130 -8.47 -5.73 -6.05
N GLY A 131 -8.88 -4.83 -6.96
CA GLY A 131 -8.00 -4.18 -7.93
C GLY A 131 -6.82 -3.42 -7.30
N ARG A 132 -6.94 -2.99 -6.04
CA ARG A 132 -5.84 -2.32 -5.31
C ARG A 132 -4.64 -3.24 -5.10
N ALA A 133 -4.87 -4.52 -4.81
CA ALA A 133 -3.78 -5.47 -4.59
C ALA A 133 -3.24 -6.09 -5.89
N LEU A 134 -3.94 -5.92 -7.02
CA LEU A 134 -3.52 -6.46 -8.33
C LEU A 134 -2.49 -5.57 -9.03
N ARG A 135 -2.13 -4.42 -8.46
CA ARG A 135 -1.08 -3.55 -9.00
C ARG A 135 0.30 -4.19 -8.81
N ARG A 136 1.08 -4.18 -9.88
CA ARG A 136 2.46 -4.65 -9.90
C ARG A 136 3.38 -3.73 -9.09
N LYS A 137 4.28 -4.32 -8.32
CA LYS A 137 5.29 -3.60 -7.53
C LYS A 137 6.55 -3.30 -8.31
N SER A 138 6.97 -4.22 -9.18
CA SER A 138 8.23 -4.12 -9.92
C SER A 138 8.02 -4.19 -11.42
N TYR A 139 8.50 -3.17 -12.12
CA TYR A 139 8.56 -3.13 -13.59
C TYR A 139 9.95 -3.54 -14.12
N VAL A 140 10.70 -4.30 -13.34
CA VAL A 140 12.00 -4.84 -13.77
C VAL A 140 11.74 -6.14 -14.51
N LEU A 141 12.09 -6.16 -15.80
CA LEU A 141 12.02 -7.36 -16.62
C LEU A 141 13.01 -8.41 -16.10
N GLN A 142 12.62 -9.67 -16.21
CA GLN A 142 13.45 -10.80 -15.86
C GLN A 142 13.61 -11.69 -17.11
N PRO A 143 14.78 -12.33 -17.28
CA PRO A 143 15.02 -13.19 -18.42
C PRO A 143 14.41 -14.57 -18.20
N TYR A 144 13.78 -15.11 -19.24
CA TYR A 144 13.18 -16.43 -19.27
C TYR A 144 13.60 -17.18 -20.52
N ASP A 145 13.61 -18.51 -20.43
CA ASP A 145 13.78 -19.39 -21.56
C ASP A 145 12.47 -19.37 -22.39
N PRO A 146 12.51 -19.03 -23.69
CA PRO A 146 11.30 -18.90 -24.50
C PRO A 146 10.60 -20.24 -24.75
N THR A 147 11.32 -21.37 -24.66
CA THR A 147 10.79 -22.70 -24.96
C THR A 147 10.22 -23.36 -23.71
N SER A 148 10.99 -23.39 -22.62
CA SER A 148 10.57 -24.02 -21.35
C SER A 148 9.76 -23.09 -20.45
N GLY A 149 9.86 -21.77 -20.64
CA GLY A 149 9.20 -20.77 -19.81
C GLY A 149 9.85 -20.57 -18.42
N GLU A 150 10.96 -21.27 -18.13
CA GLU A 150 11.69 -21.18 -16.87
C GLU A 150 12.48 -19.87 -16.75
N ARG A 151 12.65 -19.40 -15.51
CA ARG A 151 13.41 -18.17 -15.24
C ARG A 151 14.91 -18.45 -15.37
N LEU A 152 15.59 -17.61 -16.14
CA LEU A 152 17.05 -17.66 -16.29
C LEU A 152 17.73 -16.81 -15.22
N THR A 153 18.93 -17.22 -14.81
CA THR A 153 19.84 -16.35 -14.07
C THR A 153 20.47 -15.32 -15.01
N GLU A 154 20.97 -14.20 -14.46
CA GLU A 154 21.65 -13.17 -15.26
C GLU A 154 22.86 -13.72 -16.04
N LYS A 155 23.58 -14.69 -15.47
CA LYS A 155 24.72 -15.35 -16.13
C LYS A 155 24.26 -16.16 -17.34
N GLN A 156 23.19 -16.95 -17.17
CA GLN A 156 22.63 -17.75 -18.26
C GLN A 156 22.05 -16.87 -19.38
N ALA A 157 21.41 -15.76 -19.02
CA ALA A 157 20.90 -14.80 -20.00
C ALA A 157 22.03 -14.17 -20.82
N LYS A 158 23.14 -13.76 -20.18
CA LYS A 158 24.31 -13.16 -20.86
C LYS A 158 25.09 -14.13 -21.75
N GLN A 159 25.00 -15.43 -21.49
CA GLN A 159 25.64 -16.46 -22.30
C GLN A 159 24.83 -16.83 -23.55
N ARG A 160 23.59 -16.36 -23.66
CA ARG A 160 22.70 -16.61 -24.80
C ARG A 160 22.69 -15.39 -25.72
N LYS A 161 22.35 -15.63 -26.98
CA LYS A 161 21.96 -14.54 -27.89
C LYS A 161 20.68 -13.90 -27.37
N GLU A 162 20.56 -12.59 -27.52
CA GLU A 162 19.42 -11.81 -27.02
C GLU A 162 18.08 -12.31 -27.57
N GLU A 163 18.05 -12.71 -28.85
CA GLU A 163 16.89 -13.33 -29.52
C GLU A 163 16.39 -14.64 -28.87
N ASN A 164 17.24 -15.30 -28.08
CA ASN A 164 16.94 -16.55 -27.38
C ASN A 164 16.62 -16.34 -25.88
N VAL A 165 16.31 -15.10 -25.50
CA VAL A 165 15.91 -14.73 -24.13
C VAL A 165 14.59 -13.97 -24.18
N LEU A 166 13.58 -14.52 -23.51
CA LEU A 166 12.29 -13.84 -23.35
C LEU A 166 12.33 -12.95 -22.11
N TRP A 167 12.29 -11.63 -22.31
CA TRP A 167 12.18 -10.67 -21.21
C TRP A 167 10.71 -10.40 -20.89
N LYS A 168 10.28 -10.82 -19.70
CA LYS A 168 8.91 -10.59 -19.21
C LYS A 168 8.92 -10.18 -17.75
N PHE A 169 7.83 -9.55 -17.31
CA PHE A 169 7.64 -9.27 -15.91
C PHE A 169 7.36 -10.58 -15.14
N PRO A 170 8.01 -10.80 -13.98
CA PRO A 170 7.72 -11.98 -13.17
C PRO A 170 6.27 -11.96 -12.68
N PRO A 171 5.61 -13.11 -12.51
CA PRO A 171 4.29 -13.12 -11.89
C PRO A 171 4.36 -12.59 -10.46
N GLU A 172 3.40 -11.76 -10.07
CA GLU A 172 3.20 -11.27 -8.71
C GLU A 172 1.80 -11.68 -8.25
N TYR A 173 1.65 -11.95 -6.95
CA TYR A 173 0.42 -12.50 -6.40
C TYR A 173 -0.09 -11.63 -5.25
N ALA A 174 -1.41 -11.54 -5.15
CA ALA A 174 -2.13 -10.95 -4.03
C ALA A 174 -3.06 -11.99 -3.41
N HIS A 175 -3.17 -11.96 -2.08
CA HIS A 175 -4.04 -12.84 -1.32
C HIS A 175 -5.33 -12.11 -0.99
N ILE A 176 -6.45 -12.61 -1.50
CA ILE A 176 -7.77 -12.03 -1.25
C ILE A 176 -8.60 -13.04 -0.47
N ILE A 177 -8.98 -12.67 0.75
CA ILE A 177 -9.62 -13.54 1.74
C ILE A 177 -10.98 -12.95 2.09
N GLY A 178 -12.04 -13.77 2.13
CA GLY A 178 -13.37 -13.35 2.59
C GLY A 178 -14.07 -12.31 1.69
N VAL A 179 -13.56 -12.07 0.48
CA VAL A 179 -14.21 -11.25 -0.54
C VAL A 179 -15.00 -12.18 -1.48
N PRO A 180 -16.34 -12.12 -1.50
CA PRO A 180 -17.14 -13.00 -2.35
C PRO A 180 -17.06 -12.51 -3.80
N PHE A 181 -16.16 -13.10 -4.58
CA PHE A 181 -16.22 -12.96 -6.03
C PHE A 181 -17.34 -13.86 -6.56
N LYS A 182 -18.38 -13.26 -7.13
CA LYS A 182 -19.10 -13.95 -8.21
C LYS A 182 -18.18 -13.86 -9.42
N LEU A 183 -17.21 -14.77 -9.51
CA LEU A 183 -16.36 -14.89 -10.68
C LEU A 183 -17.27 -14.94 -11.91
N PHE A 184 -16.92 -14.14 -12.92
CA PHE A 184 -17.58 -14.07 -14.22
C PHE A 184 -18.13 -15.45 -14.61
N LYS A 185 -19.43 -15.54 -14.91
CA LYS A 185 -19.95 -16.69 -15.65
C LYS A 185 -19.12 -16.75 -16.93
N GLY A 186 -18.32 -17.80 -17.10
CA GLY A 186 -17.59 -18.03 -18.34
C GLY A 186 -18.59 -17.93 -19.49
N GLY A 187 -18.29 -17.05 -20.45
CA GLY A 187 -18.98 -17.00 -21.73
C GLY A 187 -18.63 -18.22 -22.57
#